data_AF-A0A7X0HUM9-F1
#
_entry.id   AF-A0A7X0HUM9-F1
#
_cell.length_a   1.000
_cell.length_b   1.000
_cell.length_c   1.000
_cell.angle_alpha   90.00
_cell.angle_beta   90.00
_cell.angle_gamma   90.00
#
_symmetry.space_group_name_H-M   'P 1'
#
loop_
_entity.id
_entity.type
_entity.pdbx_description
1 polymer ?
#
loop_
_entity_poly.entity_id
_entity_poly.type
_entity_poly.pdbx_seq_one_letter_code
_entity_poly.pdbx_strand_id
1 'polypeptide(L)'
;MKKVILYSIFFILQYAVLSGAAVLEYLAPKKMGVARFLLYRKEIYGEAFFTDGLVKTYTIFLIAGCIICFVLFIVKLKKGKKHFSLLMSALYNLIGLALLSAEELSAYPFHILGIFIAIVLQYLFAAVIRKSNKPL
;
A
#
# COMPACT_ATOMS: atom_id res chain seq x y z
N MET A 1 7.84 -12.08 -22.55
CA MET A 1 8.22 -12.95 -21.41
C MET A 1 8.84 -12.19 -20.23
N LYS A 2 9.99 -11.51 -20.37
CA LYS A 2 10.64 -10.79 -19.24
C LYS A 2 9.73 -9.81 -18.48
N LYS A 3 8.86 -9.08 -19.20
CA LYS A 3 7.89 -8.15 -18.57
C LYS A 3 6.85 -8.89 -17.72
N VAL A 4 6.30 -10.02 -18.20
CA VAL A 4 5.33 -10.87 -17.47
C VAL A 4 5.93 -11.44 -16.20
N ILE A 5 7.18 -11.90 -16.25
CA ILE A 5 7.88 -12.41 -15.06
C ILE A 5 8.05 -11.28 -14.03
N LEU A 6 8.48 -10.10 -14.48
CA LEU A 6 8.60 -8.93 -13.59
C LEU A 6 7.24 -8.52 -13.00
N TYR A 7 6.16 -8.55 -13.81
CA TYR A 7 4.79 -8.31 -13.38
C TYR A 7 4.39 -9.24 -12.23
N SER A 8 4.63 -10.54 -12.40
CA SER A 8 4.31 -11.55 -11.39
C SER A 8 5.13 -11.38 -10.11
N ILE A 9 6.43 -11.06 -10.20
CA ILE A 9 7.28 -10.87 -9.02
C ILE A 9 6.80 -9.70 -8.17
N PHE A 10 6.50 -8.55 -8.78
CA PHE A 10 5.98 -7.39 -8.03
C PHE A 10 4.64 -7.69 -7.36
N PHE A 11 3.76 -8.39 -8.06
CA PHE A 11 2.47 -8.78 -7.52
C PHE A 11 2.60 -9.75 -6.33
N ILE A 12 3.43 -10.80 -6.47
CA ILE A 12 3.70 -11.76 -5.40
C ILE A 12 4.30 -11.05 -4.18
N LEU A 13 5.24 -10.13 -4.39
CA LEU A 13 5.86 -9.39 -3.30
C LEU A 13 4.85 -8.52 -2.54
N GLN A 14 3.98 -7.79 -3.25
CA GLN A 14 2.92 -6.99 -2.63
C GLN A 14 1.98 -7.87 -1.79
N TYR A 15 1.54 -9.00 -2.35
CA TYR A 15 0.65 -9.93 -1.63
C TYR A 15 1.34 -10.62 -0.46
N ALA A 16 2.61 -10.98 -0.58
CA ALA A 16 3.38 -11.60 0.51
C ALA A 16 3.48 -10.65 1.72
N VAL A 17 3.73 -9.37 1.47
CA VAL A 17 3.81 -8.37 2.55
C VAL A 17 2.44 -8.16 3.23
N LEU A 18 1.38 -7.97 2.44
CA LEU A 18 0.03 -7.76 2.99
C LEU A 18 -0.52 -9.01 3.70
N SER A 19 -0.30 -10.20 3.14
CA SER A 19 -0.71 -11.45 3.77
C SER A 19 0.08 -11.73 5.05
N GLY A 20 1.37 -11.36 5.11
CA GLY A 20 2.15 -11.43 6.35
C GLY A 20 1.51 -10.64 7.49
N ALA A 21 1.09 -9.40 7.23
CA ALA A 21 0.38 -8.59 8.23
C ALA A 21 -0.97 -9.22 8.63
N ALA A 22 -1.75 -9.72 7.67
CA ALA A 22 -3.02 -10.38 7.95
C ALA A 22 -2.86 -11.68 8.76
N VAL A 23 -1.81 -12.46 8.48
CA VAL A 23 -1.48 -13.69 9.24
C VAL A 23 -1.11 -13.32 10.69
N LEU A 24 -0.35 -12.24 10.90
CA LEU A 24 -0.04 -11.77 12.25
C LEU A 24 -1.32 -11.37 13.01
N GLU A 25 -2.25 -10.66 12.37
CA GLU A 25 -3.54 -10.33 12.97
C GLU A 25 -4.33 -11.58 13.35
N TYR A 26 -4.41 -12.55 12.43
CA TYR A 26 -5.12 -13.81 12.66
C TYR A 26 -4.50 -14.65 13.79
N LEU A 27 -3.17 -14.59 13.95
CA LEU A 27 -2.46 -15.30 15.00
C LEU A 27 -2.50 -14.57 16.35
N ALA A 28 -2.74 -13.26 16.38
CA ALA A 28 -2.80 -12.48 17.61
C ALA A 28 -3.73 -13.08 18.69
N PRO A 29 -5.00 -13.43 18.40
CA PRO A 29 -5.87 -14.04 19.41
C PRO A 29 -5.52 -15.51 19.71
N LYS A 30 -4.73 -16.18 18.86
CA LYS A 30 -4.43 -17.63 18.97
C LYS A 30 -3.10 -17.93 19.65
N LYS A 31 -2.17 -16.97 19.64
CA LYS A 31 -0.79 -17.15 20.12
C LYS A 31 -0.39 -15.96 20.97
N MET A 32 -0.35 -16.16 22.28
CA MET A 32 -0.02 -15.12 23.26
C MET A 32 1.33 -14.44 23.01
N GLY A 33 2.34 -15.19 22.52
CA GLY A 33 3.64 -14.62 22.14
C GLY A 33 3.53 -13.62 20.98
N VAL A 34 2.67 -13.88 19.99
CA VAL A 34 2.40 -12.96 18.88
C VAL A 34 1.66 -11.73 19.39
N ALA A 35 0.64 -11.90 20.24
CA ALA A 35 -0.08 -10.78 20.83
C ALA A 35 0.84 -9.83 21.61
N ARG A 36 1.70 -10.36 22.50
CA ARG A 36 2.66 -9.55 23.26
C ARG A 36 3.66 -8.84 22.36
N PHE A 37 4.17 -9.54 21.34
CA PHE A 37 5.06 -8.93 20.36
C PHE A 37 4.39 -7.78 19.61
N LEU A 38 3.15 -7.97 19.15
CA LEU A 38 2.39 -6.94 18.43
C LEU A 38 2.07 -5.73 19.32
N LEU A 39 1.68 -5.95 20.58
CA LEU A 39 1.41 -4.88 21.53
C LEU A 39 2.67 -4.04 21.77
N TYR A 40 3.80 -4.68 22.08
CA TYR A 40 5.09 -4.01 22.26
C TYR A 40 5.50 -3.21 21.01
N ARG A 41 5.32 -3.78 19.83
CA ARG A 41 5.63 -3.09 18.57
C ARG A 41 4.67 -1.94 18.30
N LYS A 42 3.39 -2.09 18.63
CA LYS A 42 2.37 -1.04 18.48
C LYS A 42 2.68 0.16 19.35
N GLU A 43 3.14 -0.05 20.58
CA GLU A 43 3.58 1.01 21.48
C GLU A 43 4.80 1.75 20.92
N ILE A 44 5.88 1.03 20.60
CA ILE A 44 7.11 1.63 20.04
C ILE A 44 6.85 2.38 18.73
N TYR A 45 6.12 1.77 17.81
CA TYR A 45 5.81 2.41 16.54
C TYR A 45 4.80 3.54 16.71
N GLY A 46 3.90 3.44 17.68
CA GLY A 46 2.96 4.50 18.07
C GLY A 46 3.68 5.79 18.39
N GLU A 47 4.65 5.71 19.30
CA GLU A 47 5.43 6.87 19.74
C GLU A 47 6.38 7.42 18.67
N ALA A 48 6.98 6.54 17.86
CA ALA A 48 8.01 6.96 16.90
C ALA A 48 7.48 7.30 15.51
N PHE A 49 6.47 6.59 15.00
CA PHE A 49 6.04 6.66 13.60
C PHE A 49 4.55 6.94 13.39
N PHE A 50 3.70 6.71 14.40
CA PHE A 50 2.24 6.92 14.30
C PHE A 50 1.73 8.01 15.23
N THR A 51 2.54 9.03 15.48
CA THR A 51 2.09 10.25 16.17
C THR A 51 1.03 10.98 15.34
N ASP A 52 0.13 11.72 16.00
CA ASP A 52 -0.96 12.45 15.33
C ASP A 52 -0.49 13.32 14.15
N GLY A 53 0.68 13.96 14.30
CA GLY A 53 1.27 14.77 13.25
C GLY A 53 1.69 13.94 12.02
N LEU A 54 2.32 12.78 12.25
CA LEU A 54 2.73 11.87 11.18
C LEU A 54 1.53 11.20 10.52
N VAL A 55 0.54 10.76 11.28
CA VAL A 55 -0.70 10.18 10.75
C VAL A 55 -1.45 11.17 9.85
N LYS A 56 -1.55 12.44 10.26
CA LYS A 56 -2.11 13.51 9.40
C LYS A 56 -1.30 13.67 8.12
N THR A 57 0.02 13.64 8.24
CA THR A 57 0.93 13.74 7.08
C THR A 57 0.72 12.58 6.11
N TYR A 58 0.66 11.34 6.60
CA TYR A 58 0.37 10.14 5.81
C TYR A 58 -1.00 10.21 5.13
N THR A 59 -2.02 10.67 5.85
CA THR A 59 -3.37 10.89 5.31
C THR A 59 -3.34 11.88 4.14
N ILE A 60 -2.65 13.01 4.28
CA ILE A 60 -2.51 14.00 3.21
C ILE A 60 -1.81 13.38 1.99
N PHE A 61 -0.74 12.61 2.19
CA PHE A 61 -0.04 11.93 1.10
C PHE A 61 -0.93 10.95 0.33
N LEU A 62 -1.72 10.13 1.04
CA LEU A 62 -2.63 9.17 0.41
C LEU A 62 -3.78 9.86 -0.33
N ILE A 63 -4.36 10.93 0.23
CA ILE A 63 -5.39 11.73 -0.44
C ILE A 63 -4.82 12.38 -1.71
N ALA A 64 -3.63 12.99 -1.62
CA ALA A 64 -2.95 13.56 -2.78
C ALA A 64 -2.67 12.49 -3.85
N GLY A 65 -2.24 11.29 -3.44
CA GLY A 65 -2.04 10.14 -4.31
C GLY A 65 -3.32 9.72 -5.05
N CYS A 66 -4.45 9.64 -4.34
CA CYS A 66 -5.77 9.39 -4.91
C CYS A 66 -6.15 10.45 -5.96
N ILE A 67 -6.03 11.73 -5.62
CA ILE A 67 -6.37 12.85 -6.53
C ILE A 67 -5.50 12.79 -7.79
N ILE A 68 -4.19 12.59 -7.65
CA ILE A 68 -3.26 12.48 -8.79
C ILE A 68 -3.64 11.29 -9.68
N CYS A 69 -3.92 10.12 -9.09
CA CYS A 69 -4.34 8.95 -9.86
C CYS A 69 -5.65 9.20 -10.62
N PHE A 70 -6.61 9.87 -9.99
CA PHE A 70 -7.91 10.20 -10.58
C PHE A 70 -7.76 11.19 -11.76
N VAL A 71 -7.01 12.28 -11.58
CA VAL A 71 -6.74 13.26 -12.64
C VAL A 71 -6.03 12.58 -13.83
N LEU A 72 -4.99 11.79 -13.57
CA LEU A 72 -4.29 11.04 -14.62
C LEU A 72 -5.20 10.03 -15.32
N PHE A 73 -6.11 9.40 -14.59
CA PHE A 73 -7.08 8.48 -15.16
C PHE A 73 -8.01 9.20 -16.15
N ILE A 74 -8.61 10.34 -15.77
CA ILE A 74 -9.46 11.14 -16.66
C ILE A 74 -8.71 11.57 -17.93
N VAL A 75 -7.50 12.11 -17.77
CA VAL A 75 -6.68 12.58 -18.91
C VAL A 75 -6.37 11.45 -19.90
N LYS A 76 -6.11 10.24 -19.40
CA LYS A 76 -5.79 9.08 -20.25
C LYS A 76 -7.03 8.40 -20.82
N LEU A 77 -8.16 8.45 -20.13
CA LEU A 77 -9.43 7.92 -20.62
C LEU A 77 -9.88 8.67 -21.87
N LYS A 78 -9.67 10.00 -21.91
CA LYS A 78 -9.86 10.83 -23.11
C LYS A 78 -9.00 10.40 -24.31
N LYS A 79 -7.89 9.69 -24.08
CA LYS A 79 -7.00 9.15 -25.12
C LYS A 79 -7.30 7.70 -25.51
N GLY A 80 -8.43 7.15 -25.05
CA GLY A 80 -8.87 5.78 -25.36
C GLY A 80 -8.03 4.66 -24.72
N LYS A 81 -7.10 4.99 -23.81
CA LYS A 81 -6.24 3.99 -23.16
C LYS A 81 -6.78 3.63 -21.78
N LYS A 82 -7.23 2.38 -21.62
CA LYS A 82 -7.57 1.81 -20.30
C LYS A 82 -6.27 1.56 -19.53
N HIS A 83 -6.10 2.24 -18.39
CA HIS A 83 -4.92 2.09 -17.54
C HIS A 83 -5.28 1.44 -16.22
N PHE A 84 -5.39 0.11 -16.25
CA PHE A 84 -5.61 -0.74 -15.07
C PHE A 84 -4.63 -0.43 -13.93
N SER A 85 -3.37 -0.09 -14.26
CA SER A 85 -2.36 0.26 -13.25
C SER A 85 -2.71 1.50 -12.41
N LEU A 86 -3.35 2.52 -13.00
CA LEU A 86 -3.77 3.74 -12.29
C LEU A 86 -4.95 3.45 -11.36
N LEU A 87 -5.86 2.57 -11.79
CA LEU A 87 -6.99 2.15 -10.98
C LEU A 87 -6.52 1.33 -9.77
N MET A 88 -5.55 0.42 -9.98
CA MET A 88 -4.90 -0.32 -8.89
C MET A 88 -4.14 0.62 -7.93
N SER A 89 -3.43 1.63 -8.44
CA SER A 89 -2.79 2.65 -7.59
C SER A 89 -3.82 3.40 -6.72
N ALA A 90 -4.94 3.83 -7.31
CA ALA A 90 -6.00 4.50 -6.56
C ALA A 90 -6.58 3.56 -5.48
N LEU A 91 -6.82 2.29 -5.82
CA LEU A 91 -7.32 1.29 -4.87
C LEU A 91 -6.37 1.09 -3.68
N TYR A 92 -5.06 0.98 -3.91
CA TYR A 92 -4.09 0.84 -2.82
C TYR A 92 -4.04 2.09 -1.92
N ASN A 93 -4.17 3.30 -2.47
CA ASN A 93 -4.26 4.52 -1.65
C ASN A 93 -5.54 4.53 -0.80
N LEU A 94 -6.68 4.09 -1.36
CA LEU A 94 -7.94 3.97 -0.62
C LEU A 94 -7.86 2.93 0.50
N ILE A 95 -7.25 1.76 0.23
CA ILE A 95 -6.97 0.75 1.25
C ILE A 95 -6.06 1.35 2.34
N GLY A 96 -5.05 2.13 1.96
CA GLY A 96 -4.19 2.83 2.91
C GLY A 96 -4.96 3.78 3.83
N LEU A 97 -5.91 4.54 3.29
CA LEU A 97 -6.76 5.44 4.08
C LEU A 97 -7.69 4.67 5.03
N ALA A 98 -8.27 3.56 4.56
CA ALA A 98 -9.10 2.70 5.39
C ALA A 98 -8.28 2.09 6.55
N LEU A 99 -7.06 1.62 6.25
CA LEU A 99 -6.17 1.03 7.25
C LEU A 99 -5.69 2.06 8.28
N LEU A 100 -5.41 3.32 7.88
CA LEU A 100 -5.04 4.38 8.83
C LEU A 100 -6.13 4.65 9.86
N SER A 101 -7.40 4.43 9.51
CA SER A 101 -8.53 4.56 10.43
C SER A 101 -8.73 3.33 11.33
N ALA A 102 -8.01 2.24 11.08
CA ALA A 102 -8.17 0.95 11.75
C ALA A 102 -7.09 0.72 12.84
N GLU A 103 -6.85 1.74 13.67
CA GLU A 103 -5.83 1.69 14.72
C GLU A 103 -6.07 0.56 15.72
N GLU A 104 -7.32 0.10 15.88
CA GLU A 104 -7.68 -0.99 16.78
C GLU A 104 -7.03 -2.34 16.44
N LEU A 105 -6.59 -2.55 15.19
CA LEU A 105 -5.92 -3.78 14.77
C LEU A 105 -4.67 -4.06 15.61
N SER A 106 -4.44 -5.34 15.95
CA SER A 106 -3.28 -5.75 16.74
C SER A 106 -1.98 -5.54 15.96
N ALA A 107 -2.00 -5.91 14.68
CA ALA A 107 -0.92 -5.74 13.73
C ALA A 107 -1.04 -4.45 12.91
N TYR A 108 -1.70 -3.42 13.44
CA TYR A 108 -1.88 -2.11 12.77
C TYR A 108 -0.57 -1.56 12.16
N PRO A 109 0.57 -1.48 12.88
CA PRO A 109 1.82 -1.00 12.31
C PRO A 109 2.27 -1.75 11.05
N PHE A 110 2.08 -3.08 11.05
CA PHE A 110 2.49 -3.94 9.94
C PHE A 110 1.54 -3.81 8.74
N HIS A 111 0.25 -3.57 8.98
CA HIS A 111 -0.70 -3.27 7.91
C HIS A 111 -0.36 -1.95 7.22
N ILE A 112 -0.06 -0.91 7.99
CA ILE A 112 0.31 0.40 7.44
C ILE A 112 1.64 0.33 6.68
N LEU A 113 2.67 -0.26 7.28
CA LEU A 113 3.95 -0.45 6.57
C LEU A 113 3.77 -1.28 5.30
N GLY A 114 2.96 -2.34 5.38
CA GLY A 114 2.69 -3.20 4.24
C GLY A 114 1.99 -2.49 3.09
N ILE A 115 0.97 -1.68 3.37
CA ILE A 115 0.27 -0.92 2.33
C ILE A 115 1.15 0.18 1.73
N PHE A 116 1.99 0.86 2.54
CA PHE A 116 2.95 1.83 2.01
C PHE A 116 3.97 1.17 1.07
N ILE A 117 4.51 0.02 1.44
CA ILE A 117 5.40 -0.77 0.55
C ILE A 117 4.65 -1.12 -0.74
N ALA A 118 3.40 -1.59 -0.64
CA ALA A 118 2.61 -1.94 -1.81
C ALA A 118 2.38 -0.73 -2.75
N ILE A 119 2.06 0.44 -2.19
CA ILE A 119 1.88 1.69 -2.93
C ILE A 119 3.17 2.10 -3.65
N VAL A 120 4.32 2.08 -2.95
CA VAL A 120 5.63 2.41 -3.55
C VAL A 120 5.94 1.46 -4.70
N LEU A 121 5.79 0.15 -4.49
CA LEU A 121 5.98 -0.85 -5.54
C LEU A 121 5.04 -0.59 -6.73
N GLN A 122 3.78 -0.24 -6.48
CA GLN A 122 2.81 0.06 -7.53
C GLN A 122 3.17 1.32 -8.34
N TYR A 123 3.73 2.35 -7.71
CA TYR A 123 4.19 3.54 -8.42
C TYR A 123 5.45 3.29 -9.24
N LEU A 124 6.45 2.59 -8.67
CA LEU A 124 7.64 2.16 -9.41
C LEU A 124 7.25 1.35 -10.64
N PHE A 125 6.31 0.45 -10.44
CA PHE A 125 5.73 -0.35 -11.48
C PHE A 125 5.04 0.46 -12.59
N ALA A 126 4.18 1.41 -12.23
CA ALA A 126 3.53 2.31 -13.18
C ALA A 126 4.56 3.15 -13.97
N ALA A 127 5.67 3.55 -13.34
CA ALA A 127 6.76 4.26 -13.98
C ALA A 127 7.54 3.37 -14.98
N VAL A 128 7.84 2.13 -14.61
CA VAL A 128 8.49 1.14 -15.51
C VAL A 128 7.63 0.88 -16.75
N ILE A 129 6.31 0.69 -16.57
CA ILE A 129 5.38 0.54 -17.70
C ILE A 129 5.43 1.76 -18.62
N ARG A 130 5.42 2.97 -18.03
CA ARG A 130 5.44 4.22 -18.81
C ARG A 130 6.72 4.34 -19.63
N LYS A 131 7.89 4.00 -19.07
CA LYS A 131 9.17 4.03 -19.79
C LYS A 131 9.19 3.01 -20.94
N SER A 132 8.58 1.85 -20.74
CA SER A 132 8.50 0.81 -21.77
C SER A 132 7.54 1.12 -22.93
N ASN A 133 6.61 2.07 -22.78
CA ASN A 133 5.59 2.41 -23.78
C ASN A 133 5.87 3.74 -24.50
N LYS A 134 7.03 4.38 -24.29
CA LYS A 134 7.46 5.51 -25.12
C LYS A 134 7.92 4.96 -26.48
N PRO A 135 7.37 5.43 -27.62
CA PRO A 135 8.01 5.19 -28.90
C PRO A 135 9.37 5.88 -28.91
N LEU A 136 10.39 5.19 -29.45
CA LEU A 136 11.67 5.78 -29.84
C LEU A 136 11.41 6.84 -30.92
#